data_AF-F8AI30-F1
#
_entry.id   AF-F8AI30-F1
#
_cell.length_a   1.000
_cell.length_b   1.000
_cell.length_c   1.000
_cell.angle_alpha   90.00
_cell.angle_beta   90.00
_cell.angle_gamma   90.00
#
_symmetry.space_group_name_H-M   'P 1'
#
loop_
_entity.id
_entity.type
_entity.pdbx_description
1 polymer ?
#
loop_
_entity_poly.entity_id
_entity_poly.type
_entity_poly.pdbx_seq_one_letter_code
_entity_poly.pdbx_strand_id
1 'polypeptide(L)'
;MAKCPVCGRPLKWETLIEQMLILPNFRELLKDRETFLKTLEDFVFKCPECKEEFYGRTLPRGEAEKVFELLNDFKEGIDYERKVVRLKLTNLLALEVMLEEWDRRVKRRAP
;
A
#
# COMPACT_ATOMS: atom_id res chain seq x y z
N MET A 1 9.13 4.17 0.81
CA MET A 1 8.07 5.10 1.24
C MET A 1 7.54 5.77 -0.01
N ALA A 2 6.21 5.75 -0.22
CA ALA A 2 5.57 6.55 -1.26
C ALA A 2 5.90 8.04 -1.07
N LYS A 3 6.10 8.76 -2.16
CA LYS A 3 6.27 10.23 -2.15
C LYS A 3 5.23 10.84 -3.07
N CYS A 4 4.73 12.01 -2.68
CA CYS A 4 3.84 12.75 -3.55
C CYS A 4 4.63 13.24 -4.77
N PRO A 5 4.19 12.94 -6.00
CA PRO A 5 4.88 13.41 -7.21
C PRO A 5 4.80 14.93 -7.38
N VAL A 6 3.90 15.60 -6.66
CA VAL A 6 3.69 17.06 -6.79
C VAL A 6 4.49 17.86 -5.76
N CYS A 7 4.34 17.55 -4.46
CA CYS A 7 5.02 18.29 -3.39
C CYS A 7 6.25 17.59 -2.83
N GLY A 8 6.58 16.36 -3.26
CA GLY A 8 7.75 15.60 -2.81
C GLY A 8 7.68 15.06 -1.38
N ARG A 9 6.61 15.36 -0.62
CA ARG A 9 6.45 14.92 0.77
C ARG A 9 6.21 13.41 0.86
N PRO A 10 6.66 12.76 1.96
CA PRO A 10 6.39 11.36 2.20
C PRO A 10 4.89 11.13 2.39
N LEU A 11 4.38 10.08 1.74
CA LEU A 11 3.01 9.62 1.84
C LEU A 11 2.96 8.33 2.65
N LYS A 12 1.97 8.23 3.52
CA LYS A 12 1.68 7.00 4.26
C LYS A 12 0.78 6.12 3.41
N TRP A 13 1.21 4.87 3.20
CA TRP A 13 0.40 3.88 2.49
C TRP A 13 -0.94 3.64 3.18
N GLU A 14 -1.00 3.64 4.51
CA GLU A 14 -2.25 3.58 5.28
C GLU A 14 -3.30 4.57 4.75
N THR A 15 -2.93 5.84 4.63
CA THR A 15 -3.81 6.91 4.16
C THR A 15 -4.20 6.75 2.69
N LEU A 16 -3.35 6.15 1.86
CA LEU A 16 -3.67 5.85 0.46
C LEU A 16 -4.69 4.70 0.40
N ILE A 17 -4.46 3.63 1.15
CA ILE A 17 -5.37 2.48 1.18
C ILE A 17 -6.73 2.85 1.79
N GLU A 18 -6.76 3.72 2.80
CA GLU A 18 -8.01 4.28 3.33
C GLU A 18 -8.83 5.00 2.26
N GLN A 19 -8.19 5.70 1.32
CA GLN A 19 -8.91 6.30 0.18
C GLN A 19 -9.47 5.22 -0.75
N MET A 20 -8.76 4.12 -0.95
CA MET A 20 -9.27 2.99 -1.76
C MET A 20 -10.36 2.18 -1.06
N LEU A 21 -10.45 2.19 0.28
CA LEU A 21 -11.54 1.54 1.02
C LEU A 21 -12.92 2.11 0.69
N ILE A 22 -13.00 3.28 0.04
CA ILE A 22 -14.27 3.80 -0.47
C ILE A 22 -14.85 2.91 -1.57
N LEU A 23 -14.01 2.12 -2.24
CA LEU A 23 -14.42 1.23 -3.31
C LEU A 23 -15.19 0.03 -2.72
N PRO A 24 -16.43 -0.22 -3.18
CA PRO A 24 -17.23 -1.34 -2.66
C PRO A 24 -16.62 -2.71 -2.98
N ASN A 25 -15.83 -2.79 -4.06
CA ASN A 25 -15.12 -3.98 -4.50
C ASN A 25 -13.72 -4.14 -3.88
N PHE A 26 -13.32 -3.30 -2.93
CA PHE A 26 -11.95 -3.34 -2.37
C PHE A 26 -11.57 -4.71 -1.79
N ARG A 27 -12.52 -5.40 -1.13
CA ARG A 27 -12.31 -6.76 -0.63
C ARG A 27 -12.00 -7.77 -1.72
N GLU A 28 -12.54 -7.57 -2.92
CA GLU A 28 -12.29 -8.46 -4.05
C GLU A 28 -10.94 -8.16 -4.69
N LEU A 29 -10.52 -6.89 -4.71
CA LEU A 29 -9.18 -6.50 -5.14
C LEU A 29 -8.10 -7.21 -4.31
N LEU A 30 -8.33 -7.37 -2.99
CA LEU A 30 -7.39 -8.08 -2.13
C LEU A 30 -7.28 -9.59 -2.42
N LYS A 31 -8.14 -10.19 -3.25
CA LYS A 31 -8.01 -11.61 -3.64
C LYS A 31 -6.99 -11.82 -4.75
N ASP A 32 -6.75 -10.80 -5.58
CA ASP A 32 -5.90 -10.89 -6.76
C ASP A 32 -4.87 -9.75 -6.80
N ARG A 33 -3.59 -10.11 -6.76
CA ARG A 33 -2.49 -9.15 -6.69
C ARG A 33 -2.44 -8.24 -7.91
N GLU A 34 -2.57 -8.79 -9.11
CA GLU A 34 -2.48 -7.98 -10.34
C GLU A 34 -3.63 -7.00 -10.47
N THR A 35 -4.84 -7.44 -10.11
CA THR A 35 -6.05 -6.61 -10.12
C THR A 35 -5.93 -5.47 -9.10
N PHE A 36 -5.41 -5.75 -7.90
CA PHE A 36 -5.12 -4.71 -6.92
C PHE A 36 -4.12 -3.68 -7.46
N LEU A 37 -3.00 -4.14 -8.01
CA LEU A 37 -1.96 -3.24 -8.54
C LEU A 37 -2.47 -2.39 -9.70
N LYS A 38 -3.19 -2.98 -10.66
CA LYS A 38 -3.79 -2.23 -11.77
C LYS A 38 -4.79 -1.19 -11.27
N THR A 39 -5.67 -1.59 -10.35
CA THR A 39 -6.65 -0.67 -9.76
C THR A 39 -5.94 0.45 -9.03
N LEU A 40 -4.87 0.15 -8.29
CA LEU A 40 -4.04 1.14 -7.61
C LEU A 40 -3.37 2.09 -8.59
N GLU A 41 -2.79 1.57 -9.68
CA GLU A 41 -2.14 2.36 -10.73
C GLU A 41 -3.13 3.36 -11.38
N ASP A 42 -4.37 2.93 -11.63
CA ASP A 42 -5.44 3.73 -12.23
C ASP A 42 -6.20 4.60 -11.21
N PHE A 43 -6.05 4.34 -9.91
CA PHE A 43 -6.74 5.10 -8.87
C PHE A 43 -6.14 6.50 -8.71
N VAL A 44 -7.02 7.49 -8.55
CA VAL A 44 -6.63 8.88 -8.28
C VAL A 44 -6.57 9.07 -6.77
N PHE A 45 -5.36 9.28 -6.27
CA PHE A 45 -5.12 9.57 -4.87
C PHE A 45 -5.05 11.07 -4.64
N LYS A 46 -5.51 11.50 -3.47
CA LYS A 46 -5.34 12.87 -3.00
C LYS A 46 -4.25 12.93 -1.94
N CYS A 47 -3.28 13.80 -2.13
CA CYS A 47 -2.23 14.03 -1.15
C CYS A 47 -2.82 14.72 0.09
N PRO A 48 -2.68 14.18 1.31
CA PRO A 48 -3.21 14.83 2.51
C PRO A 48 -2.49 16.15 2.84
N GLU A 49 -1.25 16.32 2.36
CA GLU A 49 -0.42 17.49 2.65
C GLU A 49 -0.70 18.67 1.72
N CYS A 50 -0.59 18.47 0.39
CA CYS A 50 -0.80 19.54 -0.60
C CYS A 50 -2.22 19.56 -1.19
N LYS A 51 -3.05 18.56 -0.88
CA LYS A 51 -4.43 18.39 -1.39
C LYS A 51 -4.55 18.22 -2.91
N GLU A 52 -3.42 18.02 -3.60
CA GLU A 52 -3.42 17.74 -5.03
C GLU A 52 -3.68 16.27 -5.32
N GLU A 53 -4.25 16.04 -6.50
CA GLU A 53 -4.62 14.72 -7.00
C GLU A 53 -3.51 14.17 -7.88
N PHE A 54 -3.18 12.90 -7.71
CA PHE A 54 -2.18 12.21 -8.51
C PHE A 54 -2.58 10.75 -8.75
N TYR A 55 -2.11 10.19 -9.86
CA TYR A 55 -2.40 8.80 -10.21
C TYR A 55 -1.48 7.84 -9.46
N GLY A 56 -2.01 6.72 -8.99
CA GLY A 56 -1.20 5.70 -8.32
C GLY A 56 -0.11 5.07 -9.19
N ARG A 57 -0.18 5.19 -10.51
CA ARG A 57 0.91 4.79 -11.42
C ARG A 57 2.24 5.50 -11.14
N THR A 58 2.21 6.64 -10.45
CA THR A 58 3.44 7.34 -10.02
C THR A 58 4.03 6.77 -8.74
N LEU A 59 3.33 5.86 -8.06
CA LEU A 59 3.80 5.20 -6.86
C LEU A 59 4.71 4.01 -7.22
N PRO A 60 5.70 3.69 -6.37
CA PRO A 60 6.59 2.57 -6.60
C PRO A 60 5.83 1.24 -6.50
N ARG A 61 5.72 0.53 -7.63
CA ARG A 61 5.03 -0.76 -7.73
C ARG A 61 5.53 -1.82 -6.74
N GLY A 62 6.84 -1.89 -6.51
CA GLY A 62 7.42 -2.82 -5.55
C GLY A 62 7.03 -2.55 -4.09
N GLU A 63 6.65 -1.33 -3.74
CA GLU A 63 6.06 -1.03 -2.43
C GLU A 63 4.56 -1.36 -2.40
N ALA A 64 3.83 -1.08 -3.49
CA ALA A 64 2.42 -1.42 -3.62
C ALA A 64 2.19 -2.94 -3.48
N GLU A 65 3.08 -3.76 -4.04
CA GLU A 65 3.06 -5.22 -3.89
C GLU A 65 3.20 -5.65 -2.41
N LYS A 66 4.11 -5.02 -1.67
CA LYS A 66 4.32 -5.31 -0.25
C LYS A 66 3.12 -4.90 0.59
N VAL A 67 2.50 -3.78 0.25
CA VAL A 67 1.26 -3.33 0.90
C VAL A 67 0.15 -4.34 0.66
N PHE A 68 0.00 -4.87 -0.56
CA PHE A 68 -0.95 -5.94 -0.84
C PHE A 68 -0.70 -7.18 0.03
N GLU A 69 0.56 -7.65 0.10
CA GLU A 69 0.91 -8.81 0.93
C GLU A 69 0.59 -8.56 2.40
N LEU A 70 0.90 -7.38 2.94
CA LEU A 70 0.58 -7.01 4.32
C LEU A 70 -0.92 -6.96 4.59
N LEU A 71 -1.72 -6.40 3.67
CA LEU A 71 -3.17 -6.37 3.80
C LEU A 71 -3.78 -7.78 3.76
N ASN A 72 -3.18 -8.70 3.00
CA ASN A 72 -3.64 -10.09 2.92
C ASN A 72 -3.23 -10.92 4.14
N ASP A 73 -2.03 -10.68 4.68
CA ASP A 73 -1.53 -11.31 5.90
C ASP A 73 -2.32 -10.84 7.13
N PHE A 74 -2.69 -9.55 7.17
CA PHE A 74 -3.47 -8.93 8.24
C PHE A 74 -4.94 -8.71 7.87
N LYS A 75 -5.69 -9.79 7.62
CA LYS A 75 -7.15 -9.71 7.39
C LYS A 75 -7.93 -9.07 8.55
N GLU A 76 -7.42 -9.15 9.78
CA GLU A 76 -8.00 -8.50 10.97
C GLU A 76 -7.57 -7.03 11.17
N GLY A 77 -6.69 -6.48 10.32
CA GLY A 77 -6.22 -5.10 10.42
C GLY A 77 -7.12 -4.06 9.72
N ILE A 78 -8.11 -4.49 8.93
CA ILE A 78 -8.93 -3.60 8.12
C ILE A 78 -10.33 -3.51 8.73
N ASP A 79 -10.66 -2.34 9.30
CA ASP A 79 -12.01 -2.04 9.79
C ASP A 79 -12.85 -1.50 8.63
N TYR A 80 -13.55 -2.42 7.96
CA TYR A 80 -14.42 -2.11 6.83
C TYR A 80 -15.67 -1.33 7.23
N GLU A 81 -16.11 -1.41 8.49
CA GLU A 81 -17.30 -0.68 8.97
C GLU A 81 -16.97 0.80 9.18
N ARG A 82 -15.78 1.10 9.70
CA ARG A 82 -15.32 2.47 9.92
C ARG A 82 -14.56 3.08 8.73
N LYS A 83 -14.29 2.29 7.70
CA LYS A 83 -13.38 2.63 6.58
C LYS A 83 -11.99 3.06 7.08
N VAL A 84 -11.53 2.43 8.16
CA VAL A 84 -10.23 2.71 8.76
C VAL A 84 -9.33 1.51 8.52
N VAL A 85 -8.17 1.75 7.91
CA VAL A 85 -7.14 0.73 7.79
C VAL A 85 -6.24 0.88 9.00
N ARG A 86 -6.32 -0.05 9.95
CA ARG A 86 -5.28 -0.22 10.96
C ARG A 86 -4.31 -1.28 10.46
N LEU A 87 -3.42 -0.87 9.56
CA LEU A 87 -2.17 -1.62 9.45
C LEU A 87 -1.57 -1.56 10.86
N LYS A 88 -1.52 -2.68 11.58
CA LYS A 88 -0.79 -2.79 12.84
C LYS A 88 0.70 -2.71 12.50
N LEU A 89 1.13 -1.53 12.06
CA LEU A 89 2.50 -1.08 11.93
C LEU A 89 3.04 -0.83 13.33
N THR A 90 2.90 -1.80 14.23
CA THR A 90 3.72 -1.88 15.46
C THR A 90 5.14 -2.27 15.08
N ASN A 91 5.72 -1.52 14.14
CA ASN A 91 6.93 -0.75 14.28
C ASN A 91 7.37 -0.34 12.87
N LEU A 92 7.58 0.95 12.64
CA LEU A 92 8.28 1.42 11.43
C LEU A 92 9.69 0.80 11.29
N LEU A 93 10.26 0.27 12.39
CA LEU A 93 11.47 -0.59 12.37
C LEU A 93 11.22 -1.95 11.70
N ALA A 94 10.01 -2.48 11.71
CA ALA A 94 9.69 -3.75 11.07
C ALA A 94 9.61 -3.63 9.55
N LEU A 95 9.33 -2.45 8.99
CA LEU A 95 9.35 -2.28 7.53
C LEU A 95 10.78 -2.37 6.97
N GLU A 96 11.78 -1.84 7.68
CA GLU A 96 13.20 -1.98 7.34
C GLU A 96 13.69 -3.43 7.52
N VAL A 97 13.33 -4.08 8.64
CA VAL A 97 13.69 -5.50 8.89
C VAL A 97 13.01 -6.44 7.89
N MET A 98 11.75 -6.20 7.53
CA MET A 98 11.04 -6.98 6.51
C MET A 98 11.59 -6.73 5.09
N LEU A 99 12.09 -5.52 4.79
CA LEU A 99 12.83 -5.24 3.56
C LEU A 99 14.14 -6.03 3.51
N GLU A 100 14.89 -6.09 4.60
CA GLU A 100 16.12 -6.89 4.73
C GLU A 100 15.86 -8.39 4.66
N GLU A 101 14.84 -8.91 5.36
CA GLU A 101 14.50 -10.33 5.34
C GLU A 101 13.93 -10.81 4.00
N TRP A 102 13.17 -9.96 3.31
CA TRP A 102 12.69 -10.22 1.95
C TRP A 102 13.85 -10.22 0.95
N ASP A 103 14.77 -9.23 1.00
CA ASP A 103 15.99 -9.22 0.19
C ASP A 103 16.84 -10.48 0.42
N ARG A 104 16.92 -10.96 1.67
CA ARG A 104 17.59 -12.22 2.05
C ARG A 104 16.92 -13.48 1.53
N ARG A 105 15.59 -13.49 1.36
CA ARG A 105 14.82 -14.61 0.78
C ARG A 105 14.88 -14.62 -0.74
N VAL A 106 14.83 -13.45 -1.38
CA VAL A 106 14.91 -13.31 -2.84
C VAL A 106 16.32 -13.61 -3.34
N LYS A 107 17.38 -13.12 -2.67
CA LYS A 107 18.77 -13.45 -3.03
C LYS A 107 19.15 -14.92 -2.85
N ARG A 108 18.49 -15.65 -1.93
CA ARG A 108 18.66 -17.11 -1.78
C ARG A 108 17.93 -17.95 -2.83
N ARG A 109 17.10 -17.34 -3.66
CA ARG A 109 16.36 -17.98 -4.76
C ARG A 109 16.84 -17.56 -6.16
N ALA A 110 17.85 -16.71 -6.25
CA ALA A 110 18.58 -16.52 -7.50
C ALA A 110 19.53 -17.72 -7.71
N PRO A 111 19.52 -18.38 -8.88
CA PRO A 111 20.36 -19.53 -9.17
C PRO A 111 21.86 -19.21 -9.15
#